data_AF-A0A2W6Z1X7-F1
#
_entry.id   AF-A0A2W6Z1X7-F1
#
_cell.length_a   1.000
_cell.length_b   1.000
_cell.length_c   1.000
_cell.angle_alpha   90.00
_cell.angle_beta   90.00
_cell.angle_gamma   90.00
#
_symmetry.space_group_name_H-M   'P 1'
#
loop_
_entity.id
_entity.type
_entity.pdbx_description
1 polymer ?
#
loop_
_entity_poly.entity_id
_entity_poly.type
_entity_poly.pdbx_seq_one_letter_code
_entity_poly.pdbx_strand_id
1 'polypeptide(L)'
;MKSIEVGDRAYLKKTGQGKRGFIAAGFVVKADPDKRLNRLNRSPEYSQYSDAYYQHFFKDSPTVAIELTSVVDLENPLEDSFLISLPVMKGINLVRYGSGQMIGAQYEKALDIEWEKHCHKLLKLGKSAFLK
;
A
#
# COMPACT_ATOMS: atom_id res chain seq x y z
N MET A 1 -14.47 -8.56 -6.08
CA MET A 1 -13.23 -7.96 -5.57
C MET A 1 -13.59 -7.33 -4.23
N LYS A 2 -12.91 -7.67 -3.11
CA LYS A 2 -13.14 -6.92 -1.87
C LYS A 2 -12.71 -5.48 -2.14
N SER A 3 -13.61 -4.55 -1.84
CA SER A 3 -13.39 -3.12 -1.86
C SER A 3 -12.27 -2.77 -0.88
N ILE A 4 -11.33 -1.91 -1.26
CA ILE A 4 -10.36 -1.34 -0.31
C ILE A 4 -11.14 -0.49 0.69
N GLU A 5 -10.89 -0.65 1.98
CA GLU A 5 -11.59 0.05 3.05
C GLU A 5 -10.72 1.11 3.74
N VAL A 6 -11.37 2.06 4.41
CA VAL A 6 -10.66 3.03 5.26
C VAL A 6 -10.02 2.28 6.43
N GLY A 7 -8.75 2.55 6.68
CA GLY A 7 -7.95 1.87 7.70
C GLY A 7 -7.19 0.64 7.20
N ASP A 8 -7.40 0.22 5.94
CA ASP A 8 -6.59 -0.86 5.36
C ASP A 8 -5.11 -0.48 5.35
N ARG A 9 -4.25 -1.42 5.74
CA ARG A 9 -2.80 -1.26 5.68
C ARG A 9 -2.36 -1.26 4.22
N ALA A 10 -1.58 -0.26 3.83
CA ALA A 10 -1.09 -0.13 2.45
C ALA A 10 0.43 0.00 2.40
N TYR A 11 1.01 -0.61 1.37
CA TYR A 11 2.44 -0.63 1.11
C TYR A 11 2.74 -0.09 -0.28
N LEU A 12 3.64 0.87 -0.37
CA LEU A 12 4.15 1.37 -1.64
C LEU A 12 5.39 0.59 -2.04
N LYS A 13 5.35 0.07 -3.27
CA LYS A 13 6.40 -0.77 -3.82
C LYS A 13 7.17 -0.05 -4.92
N LYS A 14 8.49 0.03 -4.78
CA LYS A 14 9.39 0.40 -5.86
C LYS A 14 9.41 -0.71 -6.90
N THR A 15 9.06 -0.36 -8.13
CA THR A 15 9.10 -1.25 -9.30
C THR A 15 10.02 -0.68 -10.37
N GLY A 16 10.37 -1.48 -11.38
CA GLY A 16 11.34 -1.08 -12.42
C GLY A 16 12.74 -1.65 -12.18
N GLN A 17 13.76 -0.96 -12.70
CA GLN A 17 15.15 -1.41 -12.63
C GLN A 17 15.76 -1.29 -11.22
N GLY A 18 16.75 -2.13 -10.94
CA GLY A 18 17.46 -2.19 -9.66
C GLY A 18 16.71 -2.99 -8.58
N LYS A 19 16.99 -2.66 -7.31
CA LYS A 19 16.33 -3.29 -6.16
C LYS A 19 14.84 -3.00 -6.16
N ARG A 20 14.03 -4.06 -6.09
CA ARG A 20 12.57 -4.02 -6.02
C ARG A 20 12.13 -4.40 -4.62
N GLY A 21 11.13 -3.70 -4.10
CA GLY A 21 10.65 -3.93 -2.75
C GLY A 21 9.82 -2.78 -2.21
N PHE A 22 9.38 -2.90 -0.96
CA PHE A 22 8.56 -1.88 -0.32
C PHE A 22 9.42 -0.70 0.15
N ILE A 23 8.94 0.51 -0.07
CA ILE A 23 9.63 1.77 0.25
C ILE A 23 8.84 2.67 1.20
N ALA A 24 7.54 2.45 1.34
CA ALA A 24 6.73 3.15 2.32
C ALA A 24 5.55 2.29 2.76
N ALA A 25 5.04 2.56 3.95
CA ALA A 25 3.81 1.97 4.46
C ALA A 25 2.93 3.03 5.11
N GLY A 26 1.64 2.78 5.09
CA GLY A 26 0.62 3.72 5.52
C GLY A 26 -0.72 3.05 5.70
N PHE A 27 -1.74 3.88 5.84
CA PHE A 27 -3.13 3.44 5.93
C PHE A 27 -3.97 4.16 4.89
N VAL A 28 -4.95 3.43 4.36
CA VAL A 28 -5.94 4.01 3.48
C VAL A 28 -6.80 4.98 4.29
N VAL A 29 -6.90 6.21 3.82
CA VAL A 29 -7.68 7.25 4.49
C VAL A 29 -8.99 7.50 3.77
N LYS A 30 -9.93 8.08 4.51
CA LYS A 30 -11.23 8.48 4.00
C LYS A 30 -11.06 9.52 2.90
N ALA A 31 -11.73 9.30 1.77
CA ALA A 31 -11.78 10.28 0.71
C ALA A 31 -12.56 11.53 1.14
N ASP A 32 -12.15 12.67 0.58
CA ASP A 32 -12.84 13.95 0.69
C ASP A 32 -14.35 13.75 0.44
N PRO A 33 -15.24 14.11 1.40
CA PRO A 33 -16.69 13.95 1.27
C PRO A 33 -17.28 14.37 -0.06
N ASP A 34 -16.75 15.44 -0.66
CA ASP A 34 -17.29 16.04 -1.89
C ASP A 34 -16.77 15.37 -3.16
N LYS A 35 -15.72 14.54 -3.02
CA LYS A 35 -15.09 13.80 -4.12
C LYS A 35 -15.31 12.30 -4.03
N ARG A 36 -16.00 11.84 -2.98
CA ARG A 36 -16.26 10.43 -2.71
C ARG A 36 -17.10 9.81 -3.82
N LEU A 37 -16.57 8.73 -4.39
CA LEU A 37 -17.12 8.11 -5.60
C LEU A 37 -18.57 7.63 -5.37
N ASN A 38 -18.84 7.05 -4.19
CA ASN A 38 -20.17 6.60 -3.78
C ASN A 38 -21.21 7.72 -3.56
N ARG A 39 -20.79 8.99 -3.51
CA ARG A 39 -21.63 10.17 -3.36
C ARG A 39 -21.77 10.98 -4.65
N LEU A 40 -21.00 10.64 -5.69
CA LEU A 40 -21.18 11.25 -6.99
C LEU A 40 -22.52 10.74 -7.54
N ASN A 41 -23.55 11.58 -7.49
CA ASN A 41 -24.95 11.35 -7.94
C ASN A 41 -25.08 11.09 -9.46
N ARG A 42 -24.08 10.45 -10.07
CA ARG A 42 -23.97 10.28 -11.52
C ARG A 42 -24.26 8.86 -11.97
N SER A 43 -24.12 7.85 -11.10
CA SER A 43 -24.22 6.46 -11.55
C SER A 43 -24.41 5.43 -10.41
N PRO A 44 -25.42 4.54 -10.48
CA PRO A 44 -25.67 3.47 -9.49
C PRO A 44 -24.49 2.51 -9.27
N GLU A 45 -23.64 2.30 -10.27
CA GLU A 45 -22.47 1.41 -10.20
C GLU A 45 -21.42 1.85 -9.18
N TYR A 46 -21.45 3.11 -8.74
CA TYR A 46 -20.53 3.64 -7.74
C TYR A 46 -21.02 3.44 -6.29
N SER A 47 -22.27 3.04 -6.09
CA SER A 47 -22.85 2.84 -4.75
C SER A 47 -22.14 1.77 -3.91
N GLN A 48 -21.49 0.81 -4.58
CA GLN A 48 -20.76 -0.30 -3.94
C GLN A 48 -19.33 0.06 -3.49
N TYR A 49 -18.83 1.26 -3.81
CA TYR A 49 -17.50 1.67 -3.37
C TYR A 49 -17.54 2.14 -1.91
N SER A 50 -16.50 1.77 -1.16
CA SER A 50 -16.32 2.27 0.19
C SER A 50 -16.03 3.78 0.23
N ASP A 51 -16.03 4.32 1.44
CA ASP A 51 -15.63 5.70 1.73
C ASP A 51 -14.15 6.01 1.42
N ALA A 52 -13.33 5.02 1.04
CA ALA A 52 -11.93 5.21 0.66
C ALA A 52 -11.75 5.77 -0.75
N TYR A 53 -12.75 5.58 -1.63
CA TYR A 53 -12.60 5.88 -3.05
C TYR A 53 -13.05 7.28 -3.43
N TYR A 54 -12.24 7.94 -4.26
CA TYR A 54 -12.58 9.17 -4.96
C TYR A 54 -12.29 9.06 -6.46
N GLN A 55 -12.91 9.95 -7.23
CA GLN A 55 -12.66 10.05 -8.67
C GLN A 55 -11.35 10.81 -8.91
N HIS A 56 -10.41 10.19 -9.63
CA HIS A 56 -9.20 10.87 -10.07
C HIS A 56 -9.48 11.90 -11.17
N PHE A 57 -8.49 12.74 -11.46
CA PHE A 57 -8.56 13.81 -12.47
C PHE A 57 -8.94 13.28 -13.87
N PHE A 58 -8.58 12.03 -14.17
CA PHE A 58 -9.01 11.29 -15.35
C PHE A 58 -10.25 10.45 -14.99
N LYS A 59 -11.38 10.80 -15.62
CA LYS A 59 -12.76 10.53 -15.15
C LYS A 59 -13.19 9.08 -14.86
N ASP A 60 -12.39 8.05 -15.07
CA ASP A 60 -12.87 6.66 -14.95
C ASP A 60 -11.99 5.74 -14.09
N SER A 61 -11.12 6.31 -13.25
CA SER A 61 -10.20 5.53 -12.39
C SER A 61 -10.48 5.76 -10.90
N PRO A 62 -11.16 4.82 -10.22
CA PRO A 62 -11.30 4.83 -8.77
C PRO A 62 -9.92 4.88 -8.11
N THR A 63 -9.73 5.86 -7.23
CA THR A 63 -8.45 6.09 -6.56
C THR A 63 -8.66 6.17 -5.06
N VAL A 64 -7.66 5.71 -4.31
CA VAL A 64 -7.63 5.79 -2.85
C VAL A 64 -6.48 6.70 -2.41
N ALA A 65 -6.64 7.32 -1.25
CA ALA A 65 -5.58 8.10 -0.62
C ALA A 65 -4.93 7.25 0.47
N ILE A 66 -3.61 7.38 0.60
CA ILE A 66 -2.84 6.68 1.63
C ILE A 66 -2.11 7.74 2.44
N GLU A 67 -2.34 7.73 3.75
CA GLU A 67 -1.52 8.47 4.70
C GLU A 67 -0.30 7.63 5.06
N LEU A 68 0.87 8.11 4.66
CA LEU A 68 2.13 7.42 4.92
C LEU A 68 2.49 7.58 6.40
N THR A 69 2.87 6.47 7.03
CA THR A 69 3.31 6.40 8.43
C THR A 69 4.79 6.13 8.55
N SER A 70 5.39 5.55 7.50
CA SER A 70 6.81 5.26 7.46
C SER A 70 7.30 5.20 6.03
N VAL A 71 8.55 5.61 5.84
CA VAL A 71 9.24 5.63 4.55
C VAL A 71 10.70 5.26 4.76
N VAL A 72 11.27 4.57 3.78
CA VAL A 72 12.71 4.30 3.67
C VAL A 72 13.26 4.93 2.40
N ASP A 73 14.57 5.10 2.33
CA ASP A 73 15.20 5.57 1.09
C ASP A 73 14.94 4.60 -0.09
N LEU A 74 15.00 5.13 -1.31
CA LEU A 74 14.71 4.36 -2.53
C LEU A 74 15.78 3.31 -2.88
N GLU A 75 16.97 3.42 -2.29
CA GLU A 75 18.12 2.55 -2.53
C GLU A 75 18.14 1.32 -1.60
N ASN A 76 17.38 1.39 -0.51
CA ASN A 76 17.28 0.38 0.54
C ASN A 76 15.82 -0.04 0.75
N PRO A 77 15.09 -0.48 -0.29
CA PRO A 77 13.75 -1.02 -0.11
C PRO A 77 13.79 -2.30 0.73
N LEU A 78 12.66 -2.65 1.36
CA LEU A 78 12.46 -4.00 1.88
C LEU A 78 12.31 -4.95 0.68
N GLU A 79 13.41 -5.61 0.33
CA GLU A 79 13.55 -6.30 -0.96
C GLU A 79 12.61 -7.49 -1.10
N ASP A 80 12.05 -7.66 -2.31
CA ASP A 80 11.21 -8.81 -2.64
C ASP A 80 11.96 -10.14 -2.45
N SER A 81 13.24 -10.18 -2.84
CA SER A 81 14.11 -11.35 -2.72
C SER A 81 14.27 -11.80 -1.27
N PHE A 82 14.41 -10.85 -0.35
CA PHE A 82 14.46 -11.11 1.09
C PHE A 82 13.13 -11.69 1.56
N LEU A 83 12.00 -11.06 1.24
CA LEU A 83 10.69 -11.54 1.66
C LEU A 83 10.40 -12.95 1.13
N ILE A 84 10.70 -13.23 -0.14
CA ILE A 84 10.51 -14.56 -0.75
C ILE A 84 11.36 -15.64 -0.06
N SER A 85 12.52 -15.28 0.49
CA SER A 85 13.40 -16.23 1.20
C SER A 85 12.87 -16.62 2.59
N LEU A 86 11.91 -15.87 3.16
CA LEU A 86 11.39 -16.15 4.49
C LEU A 86 10.41 -17.34 4.47
N PRO A 87 10.57 -18.34 5.35
CA PRO A 87 9.65 -19.47 5.44
C PRO A 87 8.18 -19.07 5.65
N VAL A 88 7.94 -18.01 6.43
CA VAL A 88 6.59 -17.49 6.72
C VAL A 88 5.94 -16.78 5.54
N MET A 89 6.72 -16.42 4.51
CA MET A 89 6.25 -15.78 3.28
C MET A 89 6.24 -16.77 2.10
N LYS A 90 6.39 -18.06 2.35
CA LYS A 90 6.45 -19.07 1.29
C LYS A 90 5.18 -19.01 0.42
N GLY A 91 5.37 -18.79 -0.88
CA GLY A 91 4.27 -18.71 -1.84
C GLY A 91 3.62 -17.33 -1.96
N ILE A 92 4.18 -16.29 -1.33
CA ILE A 92 3.71 -14.91 -1.52
C ILE A 92 3.84 -14.50 -3.00
N ASN A 93 2.80 -13.85 -3.52
CA ASN A 93 2.83 -13.27 -4.86
C ASN A 93 3.16 -11.78 -4.79
N LEU A 94 4.42 -11.45 -5.04
CA LEU A 94 4.91 -10.06 -5.09
C LEU A 94 4.99 -9.51 -6.53
N VAL A 95 4.56 -10.29 -7.53
CA VAL A 95 4.55 -9.84 -8.93
C VAL A 95 3.42 -8.82 -9.13
N ARG A 96 3.72 -7.71 -9.79
CA ARG A 96 2.75 -6.64 -10.05
C ARG A 96 1.77 -7.04 -11.15
N TYR A 97 0.47 -7.10 -10.85
CA TYR A 97 -0.60 -7.26 -11.84
C TYR A 97 -1.44 -5.99 -12.08
N GLY A 98 -1.06 -4.85 -11.49
CA GLY A 98 -1.83 -3.60 -11.60
C GLY A 98 -1.29 -2.46 -10.74
N SER A 99 -2.12 -1.48 -10.43
CA SER A 99 -1.82 -0.37 -9.52
C SER A 99 -1.95 -0.73 -8.04
N GLY A 100 -2.82 -1.69 -7.69
CA GLY A 100 -3.02 -2.19 -6.33
C GLY A 100 -3.30 -3.69 -6.33
N GLN A 101 -2.85 -4.39 -5.28
CA GLN A 101 -3.01 -5.83 -5.12
C GLN A 101 -3.09 -6.18 -3.65
N MET A 102 -4.03 -7.06 -3.30
CA MET A 102 -4.09 -7.67 -1.98
C MET A 102 -2.97 -8.71 -1.85
N ILE A 103 -2.18 -8.59 -0.79
CA ILE A 103 -1.05 -9.50 -0.53
C ILE A 103 -1.55 -10.85 0.01
N GLY A 104 -2.65 -10.85 0.76
CA GLY A 104 -3.28 -12.02 1.38
C GLY A 104 -3.15 -12.00 2.89
N ALA A 105 -4.26 -12.23 3.60
CA ALA A 105 -4.35 -12.07 5.06
C ALA A 105 -3.32 -12.90 5.84
N GLN A 106 -2.93 -14.06 5.31
CA GLN A 106 -1.93 -14.93 5.93
C GLN A 106 -0.52 -14.31 5.99
N TYR A 107 -0.22 -13.31 5.16
CA TYR A 107 1.11 -12.68 5.10
C TYR A 107 1.16 -11.30 5.77
N GLU A 108 0.01 -10.70 6.10
CA GLU A 108 -0.09 -9.31 6.61
C GLU A 108 0.79 -9.09 7.85
N LYS A 109 0.59 -9.92 8.87
CA LYS A 109 1.36 -9.83 10.13
C LYS A 109 2.86 -10.03 9.92
N ALA A 110 3.24 -10.97 9.05
CA ALA A 110 4.65 -11.21 8.76
C ALA A 110 5.28 -10.02 8.04
N LEU A 111 4.55 -9.42 7.08
CA LEU A 111 5.02 -8.23 6.37
C LEU A 111 5.14 -7.02 7.30
N ASP A 112 4.16 -6.78 8.17
CA ASP A 112 4.22 -5.68 9.16
C ASP A 112 5.46 -5.81 10.06
N ILE A 113 5.72 -7.01 10.58
CA ILE A 113 6.89 -7.27 11.44
C ILE A 113 8.21 -7.00 10.68
N GLU A 114 8.34 -7.52 9.46
CA GLU A 114 9.57 -7.33 8.68
C GLU A 114 9.75 -5.89 8.21
N TRP A 115 8.65 -5.19 7.91
CA TRP A 115 8.67 -3.77 7.62
C TRP A 115 9.15 -2.93 8.80
N GLU A 116 8.64 -3.18 10.01
CA GLU A 116 9.07 -2.47 11.21
C GLU A 116 10.55 -2.73 11.53
N LYS A 117 11.00 -3.99 11.43
CA LYS A 117 12.42 -4.33 11.62
C LYS A 117 13.31 -3.60 10.61
N HIS A 118 12.90 -3.57 9.35
CA HIS A 118 13.64 -2.90 8.28
C HIS A 118 13.72 -1.39 8.50
N CYS A 119 12.61 -0.75 8.84
CA CYS A 119 12.56 0.67 9.16
C CYS A 119 13.48 1.01 10.35
N HIS A 120 13.44 0.25 11.45
CA HIS A 120 14.29 0.47 12.61
C HIS A 120 15.78 0.28 12.28
N LYS A 121 16.12 -0.69 11.44
CA LYS A 121 17.50 -0.90 10.97
C LYS A 121 18.01 0.33 10.21
N LEU A 122 17.19 0.87 9.30
CA LEU A 122 17.56 2.03 8.49
C LEU A 122 17.48 3.37 9.24
N LEU A 123 16.67 3.45 10.30
CA LEU A 123 16.55 4.66 11.12
C LEU A 123 17.89 5.02 11.76
N LYS A 124 18.62 3.99 12.23
CA LYS A 124 19.97 4.13 12.80
C LYS A 124 21.00 4.68 11.80
N LEU A 125 20.70 4.59 10.51
CA LEU A 125 21.55 5.06 9.42
C LEU A 125 21.05 6.38 8.81
N GLY A 126 19.98 6.98 9.35
CA GLY A 126 19.35 8.17 8.76
C GLY A 126 18.65 7.91 7.43
N LYS A 127 18.26 6.65 7.17
CA LYS A 127 17.73 6.17 5.89
C LYS A 127 16.25 5.76 5.94
N SER A 128 15.59 6.06 7.05
CA SER A 128 14.15 5.91 7.21
C SER A 128 13.58 7.01 8.09
N ALA A 129 12.28 7.21 7.99
CA ALA A 129 11.52 8.11 8.84
C ALA A 129 10.18 7.48 9.20
N PHE A 130 9.77 7.67 10.46
CA PHE A 130 8.39 7.51 10.89
C PHE A 130 7.72 8.87 10.84
N LEU A 131 6.56 8.93 10.19
CA LEU A 131 5.81 10.16 9.95
C LEU A 131 4.75 10.30 11.06
N LYS A 132 4.58 11.54 11.54
CA LYS A 132 3.64 11.90 12.61
C LYS A 132 2.35 12.45 12.04
#